data_AF-A0A963TL96-F1
#
_entry.id   AF-A0A963TL96-F1
#
_cell.length_a   1.000
_cell.length_b   1.000
_cell.length_c   1.000
_cell.angle_alpha   90.00
_cell.angle_beta   90.00
_cell.angle_gamma   90.00
#
_symmetry.space_group_name_H-M   'P 1'
#
loop_
_entity.id
_entity.type
_entity.pdbx_description
1 polymer ?
#
loop_
_entity_poly.entity_id
_entity_poly.type
_entity_poly.pdbx_seq_one_letter_code
_entity_poly.pdbx_strand_id
1 'polypeptide(L)'
;MFRNRSVVTLIATLMSWVCAPILFTSAAAAQTATSAFLSPVYPSTAASSAASYLRVTNTSNTSGNVSATFRAGGSSQVLGTWIGTVPANASVQFDVKQIETAAGINPASAGSSYSVAVTADFSGFVQHAVWNPGGGSLTDLSSCSGGVSETGHRLGNVHTSQIANYPSTIVVQNTSGQAATASFDVYDSQTGQLVAENYNQIVPAGSTWTFTISQFASAAGFTPTNGQYHLDFVLDAGFPGYAQHIVTNQVAGIVSDMTAKCVLPVSQVVVAETLTTPSLPATFFNYANPALPAHFTSNNATFGNVSARDNTPANNPVTDAGATLGRVLFYDTRLSANDTVACASCHIQEHGFGDPRQLSLGFEGGETGRHSMGLTNIRYYERGRMFWDERAATLEDQVLMPIQDSVEMGMTLPALVQKLSATSFYPELFQAAFGSTQITSDRISRALAQFVRSMVSYQSKFDQAFNANGNFNPNGVLTPLEEQGRQLFFSGNNGPNCDSCHETSVMALDQPRNNGLDADTSADQGTGGGRFKAPSLRNIAVRAPYMHDGRFATLAEVIEFYNSGVQDHPQLANQLEQNNGQPRRLNLTQQEKDALVAFLNTLTDNVFINDPKFSDPFEP
;
A
#
# COMPACT_ATOMS: atom_id res chain seq x y z
N MET A 1 17.29 -73.20 -12.94
CA MET A 1 18.02 -73.69 -11.76
C MET A 1 17.79 -72.70 -10.63
N PHE A 2 17.23 -73.20 -9.51
CA PHE A 2 17.04 -72.62 -8.16
C PHE A 2 16.36 -71.23 -8.03
N ARG A 3 15.06 -71.14 -7.65
CA ARG A 3 14.41 -71.30 -6.30
C ARG A 3 14.75 -70.14 -5.35
N ASN A 4 13.84 -69.42 -4.69
CA ASN A 4 12.64 -69.79 -3.89
C ASN A 4 11.57 -68.67 -3.99
N ARG A 5 10.26 -68.90 -4.19
CA ARG A 5 9.20 -69.50 -3.31
C ARG A 5 8.99 -68.74 -1.98
N SER A 6 7.92 -67.93 -1.91
CA SER A 6 6.64 -68.22 -1.21
C SER A 6 6.68 -67.69 0.24
N VAL A 7 5.65 -67.01 0.77
CA VAL A 7 4.41 -67.63 1.28
C VAL A 7 3.30 -66.56 1.42
N VAL A 8 2.11 -66.95 0.98
CA VAL A 8 0.77 -66.35 1.14
C VAL A 8 0.17 -66.79 2.49
N THR A 9 -0.89 -66.12 2.98
CA THR A 9 -1.96 -66.57 3.94
C THR A 9 -1.92 -65.75 5.25
N LEU A 10 -2.97 -65.17 5.87
CA LEU A 10 -4.42 -64.98 5.63
C LEU A 10 -4.98 -64.25 6.89
N ILE A 11 -6.23 -63.79 6.81
CA ILE A 11 -7.22 -63.57 7.91
C ILE A 11 -7.44 -62.12 8.37
N ALA A 12 -8.58 -61.60 7.92
CA ALA A 12 -9.40 -60.57 8.55
C ALA A 12 -10.24 -61.18 9.69
N THR A 13 -10.48 -60.44 10.78
CA THR A 13 -11.85 -60.13 11.31
C THR A 13 -11.83 -59.28 12.60
N LEU A 14 -12.63 -58.21 12.58
CA LEU A 14 -13.56 -57.67 13.60
C LEU A 14 -13.10 -57.54 15.07
N MET A 15 -13.13 -56.29 15.59
CA MET A 15 -14.13 -55.88 16.60
C MET A 15 -14.06 -54.38 16.90
N SER A 16 -15.23 -53.75 16.81
CA SER A 16 -15.55 -52.39 17.23
C SER A 16 -15.68 -52.28 18.75
N TRP A 17 -15.34 -51.14 19.35
CA TRP A 17 -16.19 -50.34 20.28
C TRP A 17 -15.41 -49.18 20.96
N VAL A 18 -15.86 -47.95 20.67
CA VAL A 18 -16.22 -46.84 21.58
C VAL A 18 -15.16 -46.05 22.40
N CYS A 19 -15.19 -44.73 22.15
CA CYS A 19 -14.82 -43.56 22.99
C CYS A 19 -13.36 -43.25 23.37
N ALA A 20 -12.79 -42.22 22.73
CA ALA A 20 -12.48 -40.92 23.34
C ALA A 20 -11.82 -39.99 22.28
N PRO A 21 -12.32 -38.75 22.03
CA PRO A 21 -11.58 -37.77 21.27
C PRO A 21 -10.50 -37.17 22.18
N ILE A 22 -9.23 -37.44 21.87
CA ILE A 22 -8.11 -36.74 22.48
C ILE A 22 -8.13 -35.30 21.96
N LEU A 23 -8.49 -34.38 22.84
CA LEU A 23 -8.30 -32.94 22.70
C LEU A 23 -6.80 -32.67 22.48
N PHE A 24 -6.40 -32.46 21.23
CA PHE A 24 -5.19 -31.70 20.96
C PHE A 24 -5.57 -30.22 21.05
N THR A 25 -5.15 -29.60 22.15
CA THR A 25 -5.09 -28.15 22.30
C THR A 25 -4.15 -27.60 21.25
N SER A 26 -4.68 -27.09 20.13
CA SER A 26 -3.94 -26.23 19.23
C SER A 26 -3.60 -24.95 19.99
N ALA A 27 -2.32 -24.74 20.28
CA ALA A 27 -1.82 -23.45 20.69
C ALA A 27 -2.18 -22.44 19.59
N ALA A 28 -3.02 -21.47 19.94
CA ALA A 28 -3.46 -20.41 19.05
C ALA A 28 -2.25 -19.70 18.45
N ALA A 29 -2.10 -19.79 17.13
CA ALA A 29 -1.31 -18.82 16.39
C ALA A 29 -1.99 -17.47 16.60
N ALA A 30 -1.34 -16.56 17.33
CA ALA A 30 -1.84 -15.21 17.51
C ALA A 30 -1.81 -14.50 16.15
N GLN A 31 -2.95 -14.45 15.47
CA GLN A 31 -3.20 -13.61 14.31
C GLN A 31 -3.06 -12.15 14.76
N THR A 32 -2.07 -11.42 14.25
CA THR A 32 -2.04 -9.95 14.33
C THR A 32 -2.92 -9.41 13.21
N ALA A 33 -4.22 -9.47 13.46
CA ALA A 33 -5.21 -8.80 12.63
C ALA A 33 -5.16 -7.29 12.91
N THR A 34 -4.90 -6.47 11.88
CA THR A 34 -5.17 -5.04 11.95
C THR A 34 -6.62 -4.88 12.36
N SER A 35 -6.88 -4.14 13.43
CA SER A 35 -8.20 -4.04 14.05
C SER A 35 -8.73 -2.61 13.93
N ALA A 36 -10.01 -2.43 13.60
CA ALA A 36 -10.68 -1.17 13.88
C ALA A 36 -10.85 -1.02 15.40
N PHE A 37 -10.27 0.03 15.99
CA PHE A 37 -10.39 0.27 17.43
C PHE A 37 -11.51 1.25 17.74
N LEU A 38 -12.62 0.77 18.27
CA LEU A 38 -13.71 1.60 18.77
C LEU A 38 -13.48 1.93 20.25
N SER A 39 -13.52 3.22 20.58
CA SER A 39 -13.50 3.69 21.96
C SER A 39 -14.12 5.08 22.08
N PRO A 40 -15.05 5.32 23.02
CA PRO A 40 -15.61 4.37 24.00
C PRO A 40 -16.74 3.51 23.42
N VAL A 41 -16.83 2.22 23.80
CA VAL A 41 -18.04 1.39 23.60
C VAL A 41 -18.69 1.11 24.96
N TYR A 42 -19.97 1.43 25.15
CA TYR A 42 -20.57 1.32 26.48
C TYR A 42 -21.00 -0.11 26.85
N PRO A 43 -20.64 -0.62 28.04
CA PRO A 43 -21.11 -1.91 28.54
C PRO A 43 -22.62 -1.88 28.82
N SER A 44 -23.24 -3.06 28.87
CA SER A 44 -24.68 -3.16 29.18
C SER A 44 -25.06 -2.60 30.56
N THR A 45 -24.08 -2.35 31.44
CA THR A 45 -24.25 -1.77 32.77
C THR A 45 -24.00 -0.26 32.85
N ALA A 46 -23.46 0.39 31.81
CA ALA A 46 -23.04 1.80 31.87
C ALA A 46 -24.20 2.81 31.91
N ALA A 47 -25.41 2.39 31.56
CA ALA A 47 -26.62 3.19 31.74
C ALA A 47 -27.79 2.26 32.03
N SER A 48 -28.60 2.57 33.05
CA SER A 48 -29.72 1.71 33.48
C SER A 48 -30.87 1.59 32.45
N SER A 49 -30.70 2.14 31.24
CA SER A 49 -31.71 2.10 30.19
C SER A 49 -31.17 2.10 28.75
N ALA A 50 -29.98 2.63 28.45
CA ALA A 50 -29.49 2.71 27.07
C ALA A 50 -28.89 1.38 26.57
N ALA A 51 -29.22 0.99 25.34
CA ALA A 51 -28.68 -0.18 24.65
C ALA A 51 -27.57 0.24 23.67
N SER A 52 -26.41 -0.41 23.77
CA SER A 52 -25.30 -0.25 22.82
C SER A 52 -25.33 -1.35 21.78
N TYR A 53 -25.02 -0.98 20.54
CA TYR A 53 -24.94 -1.89 19.42
C TYR A 53 -23.63 -1.70 18.65
N LEU A 54 -23.04 -2.81 18.23
CA LEU A 54 -22.06 -2.84 17.16
C LEU A 54 -22.80 -3.12 15.86
N ARG A 55 -22.80 -2.17 14.92
CA ARG A 55 -23.33 -2.36 13.57
C ARG A 55 -22.17 -2.67 12.65
N VAL A 56 -22.24 -3.79 11.94
CA VAL A 56 -21.15 -4.29 11.11
C VAL A 56 -21.66 -4.46 9.68
N THR A 57 -21.06 -3.73 8.76
CA THR A 57 -21.37 -3.75 7.32
C THR A 57 -20.34 -4.57 6.58
N ASN A 58 -20.77 -5.61 5.88
CA ASN A 58 -19.98 -6.38 4.93
C ASN A 58 -20.24 -5.85 3.52
N THR A 59 -19.22 -5.30 2.87
CA THR A 59 -19.31 -4.79 1.48
C THR A 59 -18.82 -5.79 0.44
N SER A 60 -18.39 -6.98 0.86
CA SER A 60 -18.00 -8.04 -0.06
C SER A 60 -19.20 -8.82 -0.60
N ASN A 61 -18.96 -9.58 -1.66
CA ASN A 61 -19.95 -10.46 -2.29
C ASN A 61 -20.05 -11.85 -1.61
N THR A 62 -19.32 -12.08 -0.51
CA THR A 62 -19.34 -13.31 0.26
C THR A 62 -19.68 -13.04 1.72
N SER A 63 -20.39 -13.96 2.37
CA SER A 63 -20.57 -13.93 3.83
C SER A 63 -19.23 -14.11 4.52
N GLY A 64 -19.06 -13.48 5.67
CA GLY A 64 -17.81 -13.59 6.42
C GLY A 64 -17.99 -13.36 7.92
N ASN A 65 -16.93 -13.59 8.68
CA ASN A 65 -16.91 -13.45 10.13
C ASN A 65 -16.29 -12.12 10.57
N VAL A 66 -16.86 -11.59 11.65
CA VAL A 66 -16.34 -10.45 12.41
C VAL A 66 -15.96 -10.93 13.80
N SER A 67 -14.78 -10.54 14.27
CA SER A 67 -14.29 -10.79 15.62
C SER A 67 -14.14 -9.46 16.35
N ALA A 68 -14.67 -9.40 17.58
CA ALA A 68 -14.60 -8.21 18.43
C ALA A 68 -13.95 -8.57 19.76
N THR A 69 -12.78 -8.01 20.02
CA THR A 69 -12.00 -8.20 21.25
C THR A 69 -12.20 -7.00 22.17
N PHE A 70 -12.84 -7.25 23.32
CA PHE A 70 -13.19 -6.25 24.31
C PHE A 70 -12.10 -6.11 25.36
N ARG A 71 -11.68 -4.87 25.64
CA ARG A 71 -10.75 -4.51 26.70
C ARG A 71 -11.39 -3.51 27.65
N ALA A 72 -10.97 -3.52 28.91
CA ALA A 72 -11.39 -2.47 29.85
C ALA A 72 -10.87 -1.09 29.39
N GLY A 73 -11.67 -0.03 29.49
CA GLY A 73 -11.32 1.30 29.02
C GLY A 73 -10.01 1.81 29.64
N GLY A 74 -9.07 2.25 28.80
CA GLY A 74 -7.74 2.74 29.23
C GLY A 74 -6.77 1.65 29.70
N SER A 75 -7.10 0.37 29.53
CA SER A 75 -6.27 -0.79 29.90
C SER A 75 -5.96 -1.68 28.69
N SER A 76 -4.83 -2.37 28.74
CA SER A 76 -4.48 -3.42 27.78
C SER A 76 -5.11 -4.77 28.11
N GLN A 77 -5.82 -4.91 29.25
CA GLN A 77 -6.44 -6.17 29.66
C GLN A 77 -7.60 -6.57 28.74
N VAL A 78 -7.50 -7.74 28.12
CA VAL A 78 -8.60 -8.37 27.36
C VAL A 78 -9.60 -8.99 28.34
N LEU A 79 -10.88 -8.66 28.17
CA LEU A 79 -11.99 -9.20 28.95
C LEU A 79 -12.68 -10.36 28.25
N GLY A 80 -12.66 -10.38 26.92
CA GLY A 80 -13.18 -11.46 26.10
C GLY A 80 -13.18 -11.11 24.61
N THR A 81 -13.34 -12.14 23.78
CA THR A 81 -13.45 -12.01 22.32
C THR A 81 -14.72 -12.70 21.87
N TRP A 82 -15.48 -12.02 21.02
CA TRP A 82 -16.70 -12.51 20.41
C TRP A 82 -16.52 -12.66 18.90
N ILE A 83 -17.18 -13.64 18.30
CA ILE A 83 -17.21 -13.84 16.86
C ILE A 83 -18.67 -13.86 16.39
N GLY A 84 -18.97 -13.11 15.34
CA GLY A 84 -20.24 -13.13 14.63
C GLY A 84 -20.04 -13.34 13.14
N THR A 85 -21.14 -13.54 12.42
CA THR A 85 -21.14 -13.70 10.96
C THR A 85 -22.03 -12.64 10.33
N VAL A 86 -21.57 -12.06 9.23
CA VAL A 86 -22.28 -11.03 8.47
C VAL A 86 -22.42 -11.50 7.02
N PRO A 87 -23.65 -11.65 6.49
CA PRO A 87 -23.86 -12.04 5.11
C PRO A 87 -23.21 -11.08 4.10
N ALA A 88 -22.97 -11.57 2.88
CA ALA A 88 -22.54 -10.74 1.77
C ALA A 88 -23.45 -9.52 1.61
N ASN A 89 -22.90 -8.33 1.41
CA ASN A 89 -23.68 -7.09 1.22
C ASN A 89 -24.67 -6.73 2.35
N ALA A 90 -24.51 -7.26 3.56
CA ALA A 90 -25.40 -6.98 4.70
C ALA A 90 -24.80 -5.99 5.71
N SER A 91 -25.66 -5.34 6.49
CA SER A 91 -25.30 -4.55 7.67
C SER A 91 -26.03 -5.08 8.91
N VAL A 92 -25.35 -5.96 9.65
CA VAL A 92 -25.96 -6.64 10.80
C VAL A 92 -25.71 -5.85 12.08
N GLN A 93 -26.76 -5.71 12.90
CA GLN A 93 -26.69 -5.06 14.20
C GLN A 93 -26.57 -6.11 15.32
N PHE A 94 -25.53 -5.99 16.15
CA PHE A 94 -25.28 -6.86 17.30
C PHE A 94 -25.45 -6.09 18.61
N ASP A 95 -26.29 -6.58 19.50
CA ASP A 95 -26.48 -6.01 20.85
C ASP A 95 -25.27 -6.36 21.73
N VAL A 96 -24.62 -5.33 22.29
CA VAL A 96 -23.45 -5.49 23.17
C VAL A 96 -23.78 -6.38 24.38
N LYS A 97 -25.01 -6.35 24.91
CA LYS A 97 -25.42 -7.23 26.01
C LYS A 97 -25.42 -8.71 25.60
N GLN A 98 -25.82 -8.99 24.37
CA GLN A 98 -25.80 -10.36 23.82
C GLN A 98 -24.36 -10.81 23.56
N ILE A 99 -23.51 -9.91 23.06
CA ILE A 99 -22.09 -10.16 22.86
C ILE A 99 -21.40 -10.48 24.19
N GLU A 100 -21.61 -9.66 25.23
CA GLU A 100 -21.06 -9.87 26.57
C GLU A 100 -21.42 -11.25 27.12
N THR A 101 -22.70 -11.62 27.00
CA THR A 101 -23.20 -12.93 27.43
C THR A 101 -22.54 -14.06 26.66
N ALA A 102 -22.44 -13.95 25.32
CA ALA A 102 -21.87 -14.98 24.46
C ALA A 102 -20.36 -15.16 24.64
N ALA A 103 -19.63 -14.07 24.90
CA ALA A 103 -18.18 -14.10 25.11
C ALA A 103 -17.76 -14.30 26.58
N GLY A 104 -18.71 -14.43 27.50
CA GLY A 104 -18.43 -14.59 28.93
C GLY A 104 -17.79 -13.36 29.58
N ILE A 105 -18.02 -12.17 29.02
CA ILE A 105 -17.48 -10.91 29.53
C ILE A 105 -18.32 -10.47 30.74
N ASN A 106 -17.66 -10.17 31.87
CA ASN A 106 -18.31 -9.51 32.99
C ASN A 106 -18.33 -7.98 32.76
N PRO A 107 -19.49 -7.35 32.49
CA PRO A 107 -19.57 -5.94 32.17
C PRO A 107 -19.12 -5.01 33.30
N ALA A 108 -19.20 -5.47 34.56
CA ALA A 108 -18.69 -4.71 35.70
C ALA A 108 -17.15 -4.51 35.65
N SER A 109 -16.44 -5.33 34.87
CA SER A 109 -14.98 -5.24 34.69
C SER A 109 -14.57 -4.22 33.62
N ALA A 110 -15.52 -3.60 32.91
CA ALA A 110 -15.25 -2.60 31.88
C ALA A 110 -14.80 -1.23 32.45
N GLY A 111 -15.16 -0.92 33.69
CA GLY A 111 -15.13 0.45 34.20
C GLY A 111 -16.30 1.26 33.63
N SER A 112 -16.02 2.39 32.96
CA SER A 112 -17.05 3.25 32.32
C SER A 112 -17.34 2.90 30.86
N SER A 113 -16.41 2.24 30.17
CA SER A 113 -16.52 1.87 28.75
C SER A 113 -15.51 0.78 28.39
N TYR A 114 -15.73 0.10 27.27
CA TYR A 114 -14.74 -0.75 26.62
C TYR A 114 -13.93 0.02 25.59
N SER A 115 -12.70 -0.46 25.36
CA SER A 115 -12.02 -0.32 24.08
C SER A 115 -12.18 -1.63 23.31
N VAL A 116 -12.67 -1.58 22.08
CA VAL A 116 -13.00 -2.77 21.28
C VAL A 116 -12.17 -2.78 20.01
N ALA A 117 -11.33 -3.81 19.86
CA ALA A 117 -10.65 -4.13 18.61
C ALA A 117 -11.57 -5.01 17.76
N VAL A 118 -11.96 -4.55 16.58
CA VAL A 118 -12.82 -5.28 15.65
C VAL A 118 -12.05 -5.64 14.40
N THR A 119 -12.10 -6.91 14.05
CA THR A 119 -11.43 -7.52 12.90
C THR A 119 -12.48 -8.26 12.08
N ALA A 120 -12.34 -8.30 10.76
CA ALA A 120 -13.28 -9.01 9.89
C ALA A 120 -12.58 -9.65 8.71
N ASP A 121 -13.05 -10.81 8.28
CA ASP A 121 -12.54 -11.51 7.09
C ASP A 121 -13.09 -10.98 5.76
N PHE A 122 -13.75 -9.83 5.80
CA PHE A 122 -14.35 -9.14 4.68
C PHE A 122 -14.05 -7.64 4.70
N SER A 123 -14.09 -7.01 3.53
CA SER A 123 -14.14 -5.55 3.40
C SER A 123 -15.45 -5.01 3.95
N GLY A 124 -15.36 -3.97 4.79
CA GLY A 124 -16.53 -3.52 5.50
C GLY A 124 -16.33 -2.29 6.36
N PHE A 125 -17.35 -2.02 7.17
CA PHE A 125 -17.35 -0.94 8.15
C PHE A 125 -17.93 -1.42 9.48
N VAL A 126 -17.58 -0.73 10.56
CA VAL A 126 -18.18 -0.93 11.88
C VAL A 126 -18.57 0.41 12.50
N GLN A 127 -19.73 0.44 13.15
CA GLN A 127 -20.25 1.60 13.88
C GLN A 127 -20.62 1.22 15.32
N HIS A 128 -20.47 2.17 16.24
CA HIS A 128 -21.05 2.07 17.58
C HIS A 128 -22.28 2.96 17.66
N ALA A 129 -23.45 2.34 17.76
CA ALA A 129 -24.73 3.04 17.90
C ALA A 129 -25.29 2.84 19.31
N VAL A 130 -25.82 3.91 19.91
CA VAL A 130 -26.46 3.86 21.23
C VAL A 130 -27.90 4.30 21.11
N TRP A 131 -28.81 3.48 21.63
CA TRP A 131 -30.22 3.81 21.74
C TRP A 131 -30.59 4.04 23.21
N ASN A 132 -31.11 5.23 23.52
CA ASN A 132 -31.60 5.56 24.85
C ASN A 132 -33.15 5.56 24.86
N PRO A 133 -33.82 4.60 25.51
CA PRO A 133 -35.28 4.54 25.58
C PRO A 133 -35.90 5.67 26.39
N GLY A 134 -35.16 6.28 27.34
CA GLY A 134 -35.69 7.33 28.22
C GLY A 134 -35.96 8.66 27.51
N GLY A 135 -35.31 8.89 26.37
CA GLY A 135 -35.53 10.06 25.50
C GLY A 135 -35.70 9.72 24.01
N GLY A 136 -35.64 8.43 23.66
CA GLY A 136 -35.64 7.92 22.28
C GLY A 136 -34.42 8.33 21.44
N SER A 137 -33.34 8.84 22.03
CA SER A 137 -32.18 9.25 21.23
C SER A 137 -31.51 8.01 20.63
N LEU A 138 -31.31 8.02 19.31
CA LEU A 138 -30.36 7.14 18.62
C LEU A 138 -29.14 7.97 18.29
N THR A 139 -27.96 7.55 18.73
CA THR A 139 -26.73 8.33 18.56
C THR A 139 -25.65 7.45 17.98
N ASP A 140 -25.02 7.91 16.91
CA ASP A 140 -23.78 7.35 16.40
C ASP A 140 -22.61 7.90 17.23
N LEU A 141 -21.86 7.02 17.87
CA LEU A 141 -20.69 7.33 18.67
C LEU A 141 -19.41 6.72 18.06
N SER A 142 -19.44 6.41 16.77
CA SER A 142 -18.29 5.88 16.06
C SER A 142 -17.09 6.80 16.22
N SER A 143 -16.01 6.24 16.77
CA SER A 143 -14.78 6.94 17.15
C SER A 143 -13.65 5.94 17.02
N CYS A 144 -12.72 6.19 16.09
CA CYS A 144 -11.67 5.24 15.73
C CYS A 144 -10.28 5.86 15.62
N SER A 145 -9.26 5.06 15.95
CA SER A 145 -7.86 5.48 15.99
C SER A 145 -7.30 5.96 14.64
N GLY A 146 -7.86 5.49 13.52
CA GLY A 146 -7.53 5.93 12.16
C GLY A 146 -8.45 7.03 11.60
N GLY A 147 -9.31 7.63 12.43
CA GLY A 147 -10.37 8.54 12.00
C GLY A 147 -11.67 7.81 11.64
N VAL A 148 -12.74 8.59 11.45
CA VAL A 148 -14.04 8.09 10.95
C VAL A 148 -14.15 8.40 9.45
N SER A 149 -14.67 7.44 8.70
CA SER A 149 -15.05 7.64 7.30
C SER A 149 -16.49 8.12 7.23
N GLU A 150 -16.72 9.17 6.45
CA GLU A 150 -18.04 9.59 6.02
C GLU A 150 -18.29 9.27 4.54
N THR A 151 -17.53 8.33 3.93
CA THR A 151 -17.70 8.00 2.51
C THR A 151 -19.16 7.66 2.23
N GLY A 152 -19.85 8.64 1.62
CA GLY A 152 -21.31 8.69 1.52
C GLY A 152 -21.89 7.84 0.41
N HIS A 153 -21.14 6.84 -0.06
CA HIS A 153 -21.56 5.94 -1.12
C HIS A 153 -22.20 4.63 -0.61
N ARG A 154 -22.16 4.37 0.71
CA ARG A 154 -22.91 3.27 1.31
C ARG A 154 -23.47 3.68 2.67
N LEU A 155 -24.78 3.67 2.79
CA LEU A 155 -25.53 4.00 3.98
C LEU A 155 -26.16 2.72 4.53
N GLY A 156 -25.65 2.24 5.67
CA GLY A 156 -26.12 1.00 6.29
C GLY A 156 -27.23 1.26 7.31
N ASN A 157 -28.03 0.24 7.59
CA ASN A 157 -29.04 0.25 8.65
C ASN A 157 -30.06 1.41 8.57
N VAL A 158 -30.50 1.76 7.37
CA VAL A 158 -31.53 2.76 7.09
C VAL A 158 -32.90 2.24 7.51
N HIS A 159 -33.62 2.96 8.37
CA HIS A 159 -34.87 2.47 8.97
C HIS A 159 -36.01 2.36 7.96
N THR A 160 -36.72 1.24 7.98
CA THR A 160 -37.96 1.04 7.22
C THR A 160 -39.17 1.61 7.97
N SER A 161 -40.35 1.53 7.33
CA SER A 161 -41.62 1.91 7.98
C SER A 161 -41.99 1.04 9.19
N GLN A 162 -41.30 -0.08 9.42
CA GLN A 162 -41.46 -0.90 10.63
C GLN A 162 -40.96 -0.19 11.90
N ILE A 163 -40.16 0.87 11.77
CA ILE A 163 -39.69 1.71 12.88
C ILE A 163 -40.35 3.11 12.81
N ALA A 164 -41.67 3.14 12.99
CA ALA A 164 -42.49 4.34 12.73
C ALA A 164 -42.05 5.62 13.48
N ASN A 165 -41.57 5.50 14.72
CA ASN A 165 -41.17 6.66 15.54
C ASN A 165 -39.79 7.25 15.17
N TYR A 166 -39.03 6.55 14.32
CA TYR A 166 -37.66 6.91 13.94
C TYR A 166 -37.47 6.83 12.43
N PRO A 167 -38.23 7.56 11.60
CA PRO A 167 -38.05 7.54 10.15
C PRO A 167 -36.64 7.96 9.75
N SER A 168 -36.12 7.29 8.72
CA SER A 168 -34.89 7.70 8.05
C SER A 168 -35.16 8.59 6.85
N THR A 169 -34.21 9.47 6.56
CA THR A 169 -34.16 10.34 5.38
C THR A 169 -32.76 10.25 4.78
N ILE A 170 -32.69 10.15 3.45
CA ILE A 170 -31.44 10.18 2.71
C ILE A 170 -31.28 11.54 2.06
N VAL A 171 -30.12 12.15 2.26
CA VAL A 171 -29.73 13.44 1.69
C VAL A 171 -28.57 13.21 0.75
N VAL A 172 -28.76 13.50 -0.53
CA VAL A 172 -27.75 13.30 -1.59
C VAL A 172 -27.28 14.65 -2.07
N GLN A 173 -25.99 14.93 -1.95
CA GLN A 173 -25.37 16.18 -2.37
C GLN A 173 -24.54 15.96 -3.63
N ASN A 174 -24.89 16.65 -4.74
CA ASN A 174 -24.01 16.75 -5.90
C ASN A 174 -23.03 17.90 -5.66
N THR A 175 -21.72 17.62 -5.67
CA THR A 175 -20.68 18.61 -5.44
C THR A 175 -20.03 19.10 -6.73
N SER A 176 -20.42 18.54 -7.88
CA SER A 176 -19.88 18.91 -9.17
C SER A 176 -20.57 20.13 -9.79
N GLY A 177 -19.91 20.73 -10.79
CA GLY A 177 -20.46 21.81 -11.61
C GLY A 177 -21.43 21.35 -12.69
N GLN A 178 -21.81 20.07 -12.74
CA GLN A 178 -22.73 19.52 -13.75
C GLN A 178 -23.86 18.72 -13.08
N ALA A 179 -24.99 18.58 -13.76
CA ALA A 179 -26.03 17.65 -13.30
C ALA A 179 -25.50 16.21 -13.40
N ALA A 180 -25.78 15.39 -12.39
CA ALA A 180 -25.35 14.00 -12.34
C ALA A 180 -26.50 13.11 -11.86
N THR A 181 -26.55 11.87 -12.36
CA THR A 181 -27.54 10.90 -11.94
C THR A 181 -27.05 10.18 -10.68
N ALA A 182 -27.70 10.42 -9.55
CA ALA A 182 -27.51 9.58 -8.37
C ALA A 182 -28.29 8.28 -8.60
N SER A 183 -27.61 7.14 -8.57
CA SER A 183 -28.24 5.81 -8.72
C SER A 183 -27.96 4.98 -7.48
N PHE A 184 -29.00 4.39 -6.88
CA PHE A 184 -28.88 3.53 -5.71
C PHE A 184 -29.25 2.09 -6.03
N ASP A 185 -28.41 1.16 -5.59
CA ASP A 185 -28.81 -0.20 -5.31
C ASP A 185 -29.15 -0.33 -3.82
N VAL A 186 -30.28 -0.97 -3.52
CA VAL A 186 -30.83 -1.07 -2.18
C VAL A 186 -30.89 -2.53 -1.76
N TYR A 187 -30.31 -2.85 -0.62
CA TYR A 187 -30.20 -4.19 -0.08
C TYR A 187 -30.94 -4.30 1.25
N ASP A 188 -31.43 -5.49 1.57
CA ASP A 188 -31.90 -5.83 2.91
C ASP A 188 -30.71 -5.90 3.87
N SER A 189 -30.71 -5.12 4.94
CA SER A 189 -29.54 -5.06 5.83
C SER A 189 -29.27 -6.38 6.56
N GLN A 190 -30.25 -7.25 6.74
CA GLN A 190 -30.07 -8.49 7.51
C GLN A 190 -29.54 -9.63 6.63
N THR A 191 -30.04 -9.76 5.42
CA THR A 191 -29.79 -10.88 4.50
C THR A 191 -28.82 -10.52 3.39
N GLY A 192 -28.63 -9.23 3.11
CA GLY A 192 -27.85 -8.75 1.96
C GLY A 192 -28.53 -8.98 0.62
N GLN A 193 -29.79 -9.40 0.61
CA GLN A 193 -30.55 -9.57 -0.62
C GLN A 193 -30.91 -8.22 -1.23
N LEU A 194 -30.80 -8.13 -2.54
CA LEU A 194 -31.15 -6.94 -3.30
C LEU A 194 -32.67 -6.73 -3.28
N VAL A 195 -33.08 -5.54 -2.88
CA VAL A 195 -34.47 -5.09 -2.73
C VAL A 195 -34.90 -4.26 -3.94
N ALA A 196 -34.03 -3.35 -4.38
CA ALA A 196 -34.25 -2.53 -5.56
C ALA A 196 -32.92 -2.23 -6.25
N GLU A 197 -32.91 -2.26 -7.58
CA GLU A 197 -31.77 -1.85 -8.40
C GLU A 197 -32.04 -0.50 -9.03
N ASN A 198 -30.99 0.29 -9.22
CA ASN A 198 -31.02 1.51 -10.02
C ASN A 198 -32.11 2.52 -9.62
N TYR A 199 -32.40 2.68 -8.32
CA TYR A 199 -33.27 3.75 -7.84
C TYR A 199 -32.54 5.09 -8.05
N ASN A 200 -32.91 5.81 -9.10
CA ASN A 200 -32.11 6.93 -9.58
C ASN A 200 -32.89 8.24 -9.72
N GLN A 201 -32.15 9.34 -9.61
CA GLN A 201 -32.64 10.70 -9.81
C GLN A 201 -31.52 11.57 -10.36
N ILE A 202 -31.82 12.42 -11.34
CA ILE A 202 -30.89 13.46 -11.78
C ILE A 202 -30.85 14.55 -10.70
N VAL A 203 -29.66 14.78 -10.14
CA VAL A 203 -29.37 15.81 -9.15
C VAL A 203 -28.63 16.96 -9.85
N PRO A 204 -29.25 18.16 -9.96
CA PRO A 204 -28.60 19.33 -10.57
C PRO A 204 -27.25 19.67 -9.94
N ALA A 205 -26.41 20.38 -10.70
CA ALA A 205 -25.09 20.86 -10.26
C ALA A 205 -25.18 21.61 -8.92
N GLY A 206 -24.30 21.26 -7.97
CA GLY A 206 -24.24 21.90 -6.65
C GLY A 206 -25.49 21.78 -5.78
N SER A 207 -26.46 20.94 -6.15
CA SER A 207 -27.75 20.86 -5.46
C SER A 207 -27.91 19.58 -4.63
N THR A 208 -28.95 19.57 -3.81
CA THR A 208 -29.29 18.46 -2.92
C THR A 208 -30.58 17.79 -3.37
N TRP A 209 -30.57 16.45 -3.40
CA TRP A 209 -31.78 15.64 -3.49
C TRP A 209 -32.03 14.93 -2.16
N THR A 210 -33.20 15.17 -1.57
CA THR A 210 -33.60 14.56 -0.30
C THR A 210 -34.84 13.70 -0.50
N PHE A 211 -34.83 12.49 0.04
CA PHE A 211 -36.00 11.61 0.01
C PHE A 211 -36.14 10.80 1.30
N THR A 212 -37.38 10.49 1.65
CA THR A 212 -37.76 9.63 2.78
C THR A 212 -37.86 8.18 2.32
N ILE A 213 -37.73 7.24 3.26
CA ILE A 213 -37.85 5.81 2.94
C ILE A 213 -39.27 5.43 2.50
N SER A 214 -40.29 6.18 2.93
CA SER A 214 -41.67 6.01 2.42
C SER A 214 -41.81 6.40 0.95
N GLN A 215 -41.10 7.46 0.50
CA GLN A 215 -41.08 7.85 -0.92
C GLN A 215 -40.36 6.79 -1.76
N PHE A 216 -39.20 6.31 -1.29
CA PHE A 216 -38.51 5.18 -1.92
C PHE A 216 -39.40 3.95 -2.00
N ALA A 217 -39.99 3.51 -0.88
CA ALA A 217 -40.81 2.31 -0.81
C ALA A 217 -41.99 2.37 -1.79
N SER A 218 -42.65 3.53 -1.90
CA SER A 218 -43.73 3.77 -2.85
C SER A 218 -43.25 3.70 -4.30
N ALA A 219 -42.09 4.30 -4.61
CA ALA A 219 -41.54 4.35 -5.96
C ALA A 219 -40.98 2.98 -6.42
N ALA A 220 -40.35 2.24 -5.52
CA ALA A 220 -39.76 0.93 -5.77
C ALA A 220 -40.79 -0.22 -5.67
N GLY A 221 -42.03 0.06 -5.26
CA GLY A 221 -43.02 -0.98 -4.98
C GLY A 221 -42.63 -1.91 -3.82
N PHE A 222 -41.81 -1.41 -2.89
CA PHE A 222 -41.30 -2.17 -1.77
C PHE A 222 -42.20 -2.01 -0.54
N THR A 223 -42.51 -3.12 0.14
CA THR A 223 -43.17 -3.11 1.44
C THR A 223 -42.38 -4.02 2.38
N PRO A 224 -41.83 -3.49 3.49
CA PRO A 224 -41.00 -4.28 4.37
C PRO A 224 -41.81 -5.36 5.07
N THR A 225 -41.31 -6.59 5.06
CA THR A 225 -41.94 -7.72 5.78
C THR A 225 -41.80 -7.55 7.29
N ASN A 226 -42.58 -8.30 8.07
CA ASN A 226 -42.45 -8.29 9.53
C ASN A 226 -41.01 -8.70 9.93
N GLY A 227 -40.36 -7.88 10.76
CA GLY A 227 -38.95 -8.06 11.14
C GLY A 227 -37.92 -7.38 10.22
N GLN A 228 -38.34 -6.87 9.06
CA GLN A 228 -37.46 -6.16 8.13
C GLN A 228 -37.34 -4.68 8.51
N TYR A 229 -36.54 -4.42 9.52
CA TYR A 229 -36.41 -3.10 10.14
C TYR A 229 -35.46 -2.15 9.42
N HIS A 230 -34.55 -2.68 8.59
CA HIS A 230 -33.41 -1.93 8.06
C HIS A 230 -33.10 -2.26 6.59
N LEU A 231 -32.60 -1.27 5.85
CA LEU A 231 -32.10 -1.36 4.48
C LEU A 231 -30.70 -0.74 4.37
N ASP A 232 -29.94 -1.16 3.36
CA ASP A 232 -28.67 -0.56 2.97
C ASP A 232 -28.82 0.11 1.61
N PHE A 233 -28.38 1.36 1.48
CA PHE A 233 -28.40 2.11 0.23
C PHE A 233 -26.96 2.28 -0.28
N VAL A 234 -26.70 1.84 -1.51
CA VAL A 234 -25.39 1.91 -2.16
C VAL A 234 -25.48 2.85 -3.34
N LEU A 235 -24.89 4.04 -3.23
CA LEU A 235 -24.81 5.03 -4.28
C LEU A 235 -23.69 4.66 -5.25
N ASP A 236 -23.97 4.73 -6.55
CA ASP A 236 -23.00 4.53 -7.62
C ASP A 236 -21.70 5.31 -7.36
N ALA A 237 -20.56 4.63 -7.48
CA ALA A 237 -19.25 5.20 -7.18
C ALA A 237 -18.83 6.31 -8.16
N GLY A 238 -19.45 6.38 -9.34
CA GLY A 238 -19.24 7.42 -10.33
C GLY A 238 -20.04 8.70 -10.07
N PHE A 239 -20.95 8.72 -9.09
CA PHE A 239 -21.67 9.94 -8.73
C PHE A 239 -20.73 10.96 -8.08
N PRO A 240 -20.60 12.18 -8.63
CA PRO A 240 -19.64 13.18 -8.15
C PRO A 240 -20.23 13.96 -6.96
N GLY A 241 -20.38 13.27 -5.83
CA GLY A 241 -21.05 13.78 -4.63
C GLY A 241 -21.05 12.75 -3.50
N TYR A 242 -21.94 12.90 -2.53
CA TYR A 242 -22.08 11.97 -1.40
C TYR A 242 -23.53 11.89 -0.92
N ALA A 243 -23.86 10.85 -0.16
CA ALA A 243 -25.12 10.74 0.55
C ALA A 243 -24.92 10.66 2.07
N GLN A 244 -25.91 11.15 2.82
CA GLN A 244 -25.99 11.09 4.28
C GLN A 244 -27.25 10.36 4.73
N HIS A 245 -27.16 9.67 5.86
CA HIS A 245 -28.27 8.97 6.51
C HIS A 245 -28.70 9.72 7.76
N ILE A 246 -29.89 10.30 7.70
CA ILE A 246 -30.47 11.08 8.80
C ILE A 246 -31.62 10.31 9.43
N VAL A 247 -31.63 10.16 10.75
CA VAL A 247 -32.73 9.58 11.53
C VAL A 247 -33.38 10.66 12.37
N THR A 248 -34.71 10.78 12.28
CA THR A 248 -35.48 11.73 13.08
C THR A 248 -36.29 10.99 14.13
N ASN A 249 -36.03 11.26 15.41
CA ASN A 249 -36.92 10.86 16.49
C ASN A 249 -38.14 11.80 16.52
N GLN A 250 -39.29 11.29 16.08
CA GLN A 250 -40.53 12.08 16.02
C GLN A 250 -41.13 12.40 17.39
N VAL A 251 -40.77 11.64 18.43
CA VAL A 251 -41.32 11.82 19.78
C VAL A 251 -40.57 12.93 20.52
N ALA A 252 -39.25 12.97 20.42
CA ALA A 252 -38.40 13.95 21.10
C ALA A 252 -37.93 15.11 20.22
N GLY A 253 -38.17 15.05 18.90
CA GLY A 253 -37.73 16.07 17.94
C GLY A 253 -36.21 16.10 17.72
N ILE A 254 -35.52 15.00 18.01
CA ILE A 254 -34.05 14.88 17.87
C ILE A 254 -33.72 14.37 16.46
N VAL A 255 -32.75 15.01 15.81
CA VAL A 255 -32.21 14.58 14.52
C VAL A 255 -30.80 14.07 14.73
N SER A 256 -30.52 12.88 14.19
CA SER A 256 -29.22 12.22 14.30
C SER A 256 -28.68 11.89 12.93
N ASP A 257 -27.40 12.22 12.69
CA ASP A 257 -26.64 11.73 11.54
C ASP A 257 -26.03 10.37 11.91
N MET A 258 -26.31 9.36 11.08
CA MET A 258 -25.87 7.97 11.26
C MET A 258 -24.85 7.55 10.19
N THR A 259 -24.22 8.52 9.52
CA THR A 259 -23.32 8.28 8.36
C THR A 259 -21.92 7.84 8.78
N ALA A 260 -21.45 8.28 9.96
CA ALA A 260 -20.08 8.11 10.41
C ALA A 260 -19.76 6.64 10.73
N LYS A 261 -18.67 6.11 10.17
CA LYS A 261 -18.30 4.71 10.38
C LYS A 261 -16.80 4.49 10.35
N CYS A 262 -16.36 3.45 11.02
CA CYS A 262 -14.97 3.03 11.00
C CYS A 262 -14.75 2.01 9.90
N VAL A 263 -13.73 2.21 9.07
CA VAL A 263 -13.33 1.21 8.08
C VAL A 263 -12.87 -0.04 8.84
N LEU A 264 -13.43 -1.20 8.49
CA LEU A 264 -12.88 -2.47 8.94
C LEU A 264 -11.65 -2.75 8.09
N PRO A 265 -10.44 -2.72 8.67
CA PRO A 265 -9.30 -3.29 7.98
C PRO A 265 -9.66 -4.75 7.73
N VAL A 266 -9.58 -5.17 6.46
CA VAL A 266 -9.77 -6.57 6.11
C VAL A 266 -8.67 -7.32 6.85
N SER A 267 -9.06 -8.02 7.91
CA SER A 267 -8.24 -9.10 8.43
C SER A 267 -8.35 -10.13 7.35
N GLN A 268 -7.43 -10.10 6.38
CA GLN A 268 -7.44 -11.12 5.36
C GLN A 268 -7.32 -12.47 6.09
N VAL A 269 -8.46 -13.13 6.34
CA VAL A 269 -8.54 -14.54 6.08
C VAL A 269 -8.35 -14.55 4.58
N VAL A 270 -7.08 -14.62 4.22
CA VAL A 270 -6.65 -15.42 3.10
C VAL A 270 -7.40 -16.74 3.34
N VAL A 271 -8.62 -16.87 2.78
CA VAL A 271 -8.86 -18.06 1.99
C VAL A 271 -7.60 -18.09 1.19
N ALA A 272 -6.75 -19.09 1.42
CA ALA A 272 -5.67 -19.31 0.51
C ALA A 272 -6.31 -19.31 -0.90
N GLU A 273 -6.33 -18.16 -1.59
CA GLU A 273 -5.67 -18.08 -2.87
C GLU A 273 -4.44 -18.91 -2.60
N THR A 274 -4.44 -20.10 -3.18
CA THR A 274 -3.24 -20.91 -3.26
C THR A 274 -2.16 -19.94 -3.65
N LEU A 275 -1.42 -19.49 -2.63
CA LEU A 275 -0.50 -18.39 -2.69
C LEU A 275 0.35 -18.72 -3.90
N THR A 276 0.15 -17.97 -5.01
CA THR A 276 0.41 -18.51 -6.34
C THR A 276 1.87 -18.90 -6.45
N THR A 277 2.15 -20.02 -7.09
CA THR A 277 3.51 -20.40 -7.45
C THR A 277 3.99 -19.48 -8.55
N PRO A 278 5.22 -18.93 -8.48
CA PRO A 278 5.71 -18.01 -9.49
C PRO A 278 5.80 -18.71 -10.86
N SER A 279 5.30 -18.04 -11.89
CA SER A 279 5.47 -18.41 -13.30
C SER A 279 6.86 -17.99 -13.77
N LEU A 280 7.77 -18.97 -13.85
CA LEU A 280 9.15 -18.75 -14.29
C LEU A 280 9.40 -19.39 -15.65
N PRO A 281 10.20 -18.75 -16.52
CA PRO A 281 10.60 -19.37 -17.77
C PRO A 281 11.47 -20.61 -17.50
N ALA A 282 11.40 -21.60 -18.40
CA ALA A 282 12.21 -22.82 -18.31
C ALA A 282 13.72 -22.55 -18.32
N THR A 283 14.14 -21.42 -18.88
CA THR A 283 15.51 -20.89 -18.80
C THR A 283 15.44 -19.52 -18.17
N PHE A 284 16.21 -19.30 -17.10
CA PHE A 284 16.26 -18.00 -16.44
C PHE A 284 16.66 -16.89 -17.41
N PHE A 285 16.13 -15.69 -17.17
CA PHE A 285 16.55 -14.50 -17.91
C PHE A 285 18.03 -14.20 -17.64
N ASN A 286 18.68 -13.55 -18.61
CA ASN A 286 20.06 -13.11 -18.47
C ASN A 286 20.14 -11.86 -17.59
N TYR A 287 20.46 -12.05 -16.31
CA TYR A 287 20.76 -10.99 -15.34
C TYR A 287 22.26 -10.84 -15.12
N ALA A 288 23.02 -11.93 -15.21
CA ALA A 288 24.45 -11.97 -14.89
C ALA A 288 25.31 -11.22 -15.90
N ASN A 289 24.96 -11.33 -17.19
CA ASN A 289 25.78 -10.83 -18.29
C ASN A 289 24.94 -10.03 -19.32
N PRO A 290 24.28 -8.93 -18.91
CA PRO A 290 23.54 -8.10 -19.85
C PRO A 290 24.50 -7.54 -20.91
N ALA A 291 24.03 -7.43 -22.15
CA ALA A 291 24.78 -6.85 -23.26
C ALA A 291 24.86 -5.32 -23.12
N LEU A 292 25.62 -4.84 -22.13
CA LEU A 292 25.75 -3.43 -21.84
C LEU A 292 26.47 -2.70 -22.98
N PRO A 293 25.98 -1.52 -23.39
CA PRO A 293 26.58 -0.74 -24.47
C PRO A 293 27.92 -0.14 -24.05
N ALA A 294 28.71 0.29 -25.03
CA ALA A 294 30.08 0.78 -24.79
C ALA A 294 30.14 1.99 -23.85
N HIS A 295 29.10 2.83 -23.75
CA HIS A 295 29.07 3.94 -22.79
C HIS A 295 28.84 3.52 -21.33
N PHE A 296 28.63 2.22 -21.07
CA PHE A 296 28.63 1.62 -19.73
C PHE A 296 29.95 0.89 -19.42
N THR A 297 30.63 0.37 -20.44
CA THR A 297 31.78 -0.54 -20.28
C THR A 297 33.13 0.08 -20.65
N SER A 298 33.15 1.17 -21.42
CA SER A 298 34.37 1.86 -21.85
C SER A 298 34.87 2.85 -20.81
N ASN A 299 36.18 2.81 -20.52
CA ASN A 299 36.84 3.80 -19.68
C ASN A 299 36.88 5.21 -20.31
N ASN A 300 36.68 5.31 -21.63
CA ASN A 300 36.75 6.57 -22.39
C ASN A 300 35.37 7.01 -22.92
N ALA A 301 34.28 6.56 -22.30
CA ALA A 301 32.93 6.96 -22.69
C ALA A 301 32.72 8.48 -22.50
N THR A 302 31.86 9.08 -23.34
CA THR A 302 31.71 10.54 -23.43
C THR A 302 31.39 11.24 -22.10
N PHE A 303 30.64 10.58 -21.21
CA PHE A 303 30.24 11.16 -19.93
C PHE A 303 31.01 10.59 -18.74
N GLY A 304 32.04 9.79 -18.97
CA GLY A 304 32.85 9.18 -17.90
C GLY A 304 32.59 7.69 -17.69
N ASN A 305 33.36 7.11 -16.78
CA ASN A 305 33.44 5.67 -16.58
C ASN A 305 32.35 5.15 -15.62
N VAL A 306 31.30 4.55 -16.17
CA VAL A 306 30.21 3.94 -15.38
C VAL A 306 30.69 2.70 -14.62
N SER A 307 31.52 1.86 -15.23
CA SER A 307 32.00 0.61 -14.61
C SER A 307 32.81 0.85 -13.34
N ALA A 308 33.49 2.00 -13.23
CA ALA A 308 34.20 2.40 -12.02
C ALA A 308 33.26 2.68 -10.82
N ARG A 309 31.96 2.88 -11.06
CA ARG A 309 30.95 3.14 -10.02
C ARG A 309 30.17 1.91 -9.59
N ASP A 310 30.50 0.74 -10.12
CA ASP A 310 29.84 -0.51 -9.79
C ASP A 310 30.09 -0.93 -8.35
N ASN A 311 29.02 -1.02 -7.55
CA ASN A 311 29.06 -1.42 -6.15
C ASN A 311 28.78 -2.91 -5.90
N THR A 312 28.83 -3.75 -6.94
CA THR A 312 28.62 -5.20 -6.81
C THR A 312 29.78 -5.83 -6.03
N PRO A 313 29.53 -6.43 -4.84
CA PRO A 313 30.60 -6.99 -4.05
C PRO A 313 31.04 -8.34 -4.62
N ALA A 314 32.35 -8.62 -4.54
CA ALA A 314 32.93 -9.85 -5.08
C ALA A 314 32.36 -11.14 -4.46
N ASN A 315 31.82 -11.06 -3.25
CA ASN A 315 31.21 -12.19 -2.54
C ASN A 315 29.70 -12.37 -2.80
N ASN A 316 29.07 -11.49 -3.60
CA ASN A 316 27.67 -11.63 -4.03
C ASN A 316 27.49 -11.10 -5.48
N PRO A 317 28.17 -11.70 -6.48
CA PRO A 317 27.98 -11.33 -7.88
C PRO A 317 26.56 -11.64 -8.35
N VAL A 318 26.05 -10.89 -9.31
CA VAL A 318 24.76 -11.17 -9.93
C VAL A 318 24.84 -12.46 -10.74
N THR A 319 23.97 -13.41 -10.43
CA THR A 319 23.78 -14.66 -11.18
C THR A 319 22.35 -14.74 -11.69
N ASP A 320 22.11 -15.47 -12.79
CA ASP A 320 20.75 -15.58 -13.33
C ASP A 320 19.79 -16.26 -12.33
N ALA A 321 20.26 -17.31 -11.65
CA ALA A 321 19.47 -18.01 -10.64
C ALA A 321 19.26 -17.17 -9.37
N GLY A 322 20.28 -16.48 -8.87
CA GLY A 322 20.18 -15.64 -7.68
C GLY A 322 19.31 -14.41 -7.89
N ALA A 323 19.41 -13.74 -9.04
CA ALA A 323 18.52 -12.65 -9.42
C ALA A 323 17.10 -13.13 -9.69
N THR A 324 16.90 -14.34 -10.25
CA THR A 324 15.56 -14.93 -10.40
C THR A 324 14.91 -15.18 -9.04
N LEU A 325 15.63 -15.77 -8.09
CA LEU A 325 15.14 -15.91 -6.71
C LEU A 325 14.85 -14.53 -6.08
N GLY A 326 15.72 -13.55 -6.31
CA GLY A 326 15.51 -12.18 -5.85
C GLY A 326 14.26 -11.54 -6.43
N ARG A 327 13.97 -11.78 -7.71
CA ARG A 327 12.73 -11.32 -8.37
C ARG A 327 11.50 -11.92 -7.72
N VAL A 328 11.50 -13.24 -7.47
CA VAL A 328 10.40 -13.90 -6.77
C VAL A 328 10.19 -13.28 -5.40
N LEU A 329 11.26 -13.12 -4.61
CA LEU A 329 11.19 -12.48 -3.29
C LEU A 329 10.68 -11.03 -3.35
N PHE A 330 11.10 -10.26 -4.36
CA PHE A 330 10.77 -8.84 -4.50
C PHE A 330 9.27 -8.58 -4.71
N TYR A 331 8.59 -9.50 -5.40
CA TYR A 331 7.15 -9.43 -5.68
C TYR A 331 6.30 -10.23 -4.69
N ASP A 332 6.91 -11.04 -3.84
CA ASP A 332 6.19 -11.92 -2.92
C ASP A 332 5.70 -11.17 -1.67
N THR A 333 4.39 -10.98 -1.56
CA THR A 333 3.76 -10.32 -0.39
C THR A 333 3.95 -11.13 0.89
N ARG A 334 4.32 -12.42 0.81
CA ARG A 334 4.65 -13.24 1.97
C ARG A 334 5.82 -12.70 2.79
N LEU A 335 6.61 -11.78 2.25
CA LEU A 335 7.67 -11.11 3.00
C LEU A 335 7.12 -10.17 4.09
N SER A 336 5.88 -9.68 4.00
CA SER A 336 5.26 -8.88 5.08
C SER A 336 4.57 -9.75 6.13
N ALA A 337 4.38 -9.18 7.32
CA ALA A 337 3.78 -9.84 8.48
C ALA A 337 2.39 -10.40 8.21
N ASN A 338 1.60 -9.71 7.40
CA ASN A 338 0.20 -10.02 7.09
C ASN A 338 -0.05 -10.39 5.61
N ASP A 339 1.00 -10.69 4.84
CA ASP A 339 0.89 -11.13 3.44
C ASP A 339 0.31 -10.08 2.45
N THR A 340 0.32 -8.78 2.78
CA THR A 340 -0.30 -7.73 1.94
C THR A 340 0.67 -6.84 1.17
N VAL A 341 1.96 -6.79 1.54
CA VAL A 341 2.93 -5.85 0.97
C VAL A 341 4.18 -6.60 0.55
N ALA A 342 4.65 -6.33 -0.67
CA ALA A 342 5.93 -6.78 -1.20
C ALA A 342 6.85 -5.56 -1.44
N CYS A 343 8.11 -5.78 -1.81
CA CYS A 343 8.98 -4.69 -2.25
C CYS A 343 8.35 -3.95 -3.45
N ALA A 344 7.76 -4.71 -4.37
CA ALA A 344 7.07 -4.20 -5.55
C ALA A 344 5.86 -3.30 -5.26
N SER A 345 5.25 -3.38 -4.08
CA SER A 345 4.12 -2.51 -3.69
C SER A 345 4.50 -1.03 -3.62
N CYS A 346 5.78 -0.73 -3.33
CA CYS A 346 6.33 0.62 -3.22
C CYS A 346 7.39 0.92 -4.31
N HIS A 347 7.79 -0.09 -5.08
CA HIS A 347 8.80 0.01 -6.13
C HIS A 347 8.23 -0.55 -7.44
N ILE A 348 7.34 0.23 -8.05
CA ILE A 348 6.49 -0.22 -9.15
C ILE A 348 7.25 -0.08 -10.48
N GLN A 349 7.33 -1.17 -11.25
CA GLN A 349 8.14 -1.24 -12.46
C GLN A 349 7.82 -0.13 -13.48
N GLU A 350 6.53 0.08 -13.77
CA GLU A 350 6.07 1.08 -14.76
C GLU A 350 6.45 2.53 -14.37
N HIS A 351 6.71 2.75 -13.09
CA HIS A 351 7.22 4.00 -12.52
C HIS A 351 8.74 3.99 -12.33
N GLY A 352 9.49 3.19 -13.09
CA GLY A 352 10.96 3.11 -12.94
C GLY A 352 11.40 2.58 -11.56
N PHE A 353 10.56 1.73 -10.95
CA PHE A 353 10.70 1.18 -9.60
C PHE A 353 10.60 2.21 -8.47
N GLY A 354 9.80 3.28 -8.66
CA GLY A 354 9.35 4.17 -7.58
C GLY A 354 7.86 3.99 -7.25
N ASP A 355 7.35 4.84 -6.37
CA ASP A 355 5.94 4.88 -5.97
C ASP A 355 5.29 6.16 -6.55
N PRO A 356 4.12 6.11 -7.20
CA PRO A 356 3.40 7.31 -7.60
C PRO A 356 2.78 8.08 -6.42
N ARG A 357 2.77 7.50 -5.22
CA ARG A 357 2.38 8.22 -3.98
C ARG A 357 3.51 9.09 -3.48
N GLN A 358 3.15 10.13 -2.73
CA GLN A 358 4.12 10.96 -2.01
C GLN A 358 4.87 10.11 -0.97
N LEU A 359 4.15 9.45 -0.08
CA LEU A 359 4.67 8.49 0.89
C LEU A 359 4.03 7.13 0.64
N SER A 360 4.81 6.08 0.83
CA SER A 360 4.36 4.71 0.58
C SER A 360 3.52 4.21 1.75
N LEU A 361 2.55 3.35 1.44
CA LEU A 361 1.72 2.70 2.46
C LEU A 361 2.30 1.33 2.79
N GLY A 362 2.58 1.11 4.07
CA GLY A 362 3.06 -0.17 4.56
C GLY A 362 1.95 -1.16 4.89
N PHE A 363 2.32 -2.28 5.48
CA PHE A 363 1.45 -3.46 5.61
C PHE A 363 0.19 -3.24 6.47
N GLU A 364 0.22 -2.28 7.41
CA GLU A 364 -0.95 -1.85 8.20
C GLU A 364 -1.58 -0.53 7.73
N GLY A 365 -1.17 -0.02 6.56
CA GLY A 365 -1.65 1.24 6.00
C GLY A 365 -0.99 2.51 6.56
N GLY A 366 0.06 2.38 7.38
CA GLY A 366 0.87 3.52 7.83
C GLY A 366 1.75 4.08 6.71
N GLU A 367 2.03 5.38 6.73
CA GLU A 367 2.87 6.06 5.75
C GLU A 367 4.36 5.99 6.11
N THR A 368 5.22 5.76 5.11
CA THR A 368 6.67 5.80 5.28
C THR A 368 7.17 7.21 5.62
N GLY A 369 8.28 7.31 6.35
CA GLY A 369 8.85 8.62 6.72
C GLY A 369 9.48 9.41 5.56
N ARG A 370 9.68 8.78 4.40
CA ARG A 370 10.23 9.38 3.17
C ARG A 370 9.60 8.76 1.94
N HIS A 371 9.67 9.47 0.83
CA HIS A 371 9.29 8.98 -0.49
C HIS A 371 10.16 7.79 -0.93
N SER A 372 9.56 6.79 -1.55
CA SER A 372 10.27 5.60 -2.05
C SER A 372 11.31 5.97 -3.11
N MET A 373 12.57 5.58 -2.89
CA MET A 373 13.62 5.80 -3.89
C MET A 373 13.41 4.89 -5.10
N GLY A 374 13.48 5.43 -6.32
CA GLY A 374 13.55 4.54 -7.48
C GLY A 374 14.83 3.70 -7.50
N LEU A 375 14.71 2.46 -7.95
CA LEU A 375 15.79 1.47 -7.91
C LEU A 375 16.64 1.40 -9.19
N THR A 376 16.22 2.12 -10.24
CA THR A 376 16.94 2.16 -11.52
C THR A 376 18.42 2.49 -11.32
N ASN A 377 19.31 1.65 -11.86
CA ASN A 377 20.77 1.83 -11.87
C ASN A 377 21.44 1.96 -10.48
N ILE A 378 20.81 1.46 -9.41
CA ILE A 378 21.37 1.52 -8.04
C ILE A 378 22.72 0.81 -7.88
N ARG A 379 23.03 -0.12 -8.80
CA ARG A 379 24.35 -0.77 -8.95
C ARG A 379 25.49 0.23 -9.14
N TYR A 380 25.24 1.38 -9.78
CA TYR A 380 26.26 2.35 -10.17
C TYR A 380 26.37 3.55 -9.20
N TYR A 381 26.17 3.27 -7.91
CA TYR A 381 26.44 4.21 -6.82
C TYR A 381 27.68 3.73 -6.05
N GLU A 382 28.84 4.30 -6.37
CA GLU A 382 30.17 3.82 -5.95
C GLU A 382 30.29 3.57 -4.45
N ARG A 383 29.71 4.47 -3.64
CA ARG A 383 29.76 4.37 -2.17
C ARG A 383 29.07 3.12 -1.62
N GLY A 384 28.18 2.47 -2.39
CA GLY A 384 27.46 1.25 -1.99
C GLY A 384 26.44 1.41 -0.85
N ARG A 385 26.34 2.60 -0.25
CA ARG A 385 25.40 2.90 0.84
C ARG A 385 24.00 3.20 0.32
N MET A 386 22.99 2.83 1.10
CA MET A 386 21.58 2.85 0.66
C MET A 386 20.67 3.66 1.60
N PHE A 387 19.45 3.92 1.12
CA PHE A 387 18.52 4.96 1.57
C PHE A 387 18.97 6.40 1.29
N TRP A 388 18.02 7.33 1.37
CA TRP A 388 18.25 8.77 1.26
C TRP A 388 19.32 9.28 2.24
N ASP A 389 19.43 8.67 3.42
CA ASP A 389 20.36 9.03 4.49
C ASP A 389 21.57 8.08 4.63
N GLU A 390 21.81 7.22 3.65
CA GLU A 390 22.94 6.26 3.67
C GLU A 390 23.05 5.39 4.94
N ARG A 391 21.94 5.20 5.69
CA ARG A 391 21.98 4.48 6.98
C ARG A 391 22.34 3.01 6.83
N ALA A 392 22.07 2.42 5.67
CA ALA A 392 22.50 1.06 5.35
C ALA A 392 23.88 1.10 4.67
N ALA A 393 24.81 0.29 5.18
CA ALA A 393 26.19 0.23 4.69
C ALA A 393 26.30 -0.43 3.32
N THR A 394 25.39 -1.37 3.02
CA THR A 394 25.34 -2.12 1.77
C THR A 394 23.89 -2.31 1.29
N LEU A 395 23.73 -2.74 0.03
CA LEU A 395 22.42 -3.15 -0.48
C LEU A 395 21.90 -4.40 0.24
N GLU A 396 22.79 -5.34 0.53
CA GLU A 396 22.50 -6.55 1.29
C GLU A 396 21.89 -6.24 2.66
N ASP A 397 22.44 -5.25 3.37
CA ASP A 397 21.86 -4.80 4.65
C ASP A 397 20.51 -4.11 4.42
N GLN A 398 20.42 -3.26 3.39
CA GLN A 398 19.24 -2.46 3.12
C GLN A 398 18.01 -3.31 2.83
N VAL A 399 18.11 -4.33 1.99
CA VAL A 399 16.93 -5.13 1.58
C VAL A 399 16.28 -5.89 2.74
N LEU A 400 16.98 -6.06 3.87
CA LEU A 400 16.43 -6.65 5.09
C LEU A 400 15.79 -5.62 6.04
N MET A 401 16.06 -4.33 5.86
CA MET A 401 15.53 -3.29 6.77
C MET A 401 14.03 -3.06 6.56
N PRO A 402 13.49 -2.83 5.34
CA PRO A 402 12.05 -2.69 5.11
C PRO A 402 11.23 -3.89 5.58
N ILE A 403 11.79 -5.10 5.42
CA ILE A 403 11.18 -6.35 5.90
C ILE A 403 10.88 -6.25 7.41
N GLN A 404 11.82 -5.70 8.19
CA GLN A 404 11.72 -5.61 9.65
C GLN A 404 11.07 -4.33 10.16
N ASP A 405 10.95 -3.31 9.32
CA ASP A 405 10.38 -2.02 9.70
C ASP A 405 8.89 -2.17 10.05
N SER A 406 8.49 -1.62 11.19
CA SER A 406 7.13 -1.77 11.74
C SER A 406 6.06 -0.98 11.01
N VAL A 407 6.45 -0.06 10.12
CA VAL A 407 5.53 0.62 9.22
C VAL A 407 5.51 -0.13 7.89
N GLU A 408 6.67 -0.44 7.31
CA GLU A 408 6.78 -0.99 5.95
C GLU A 408 6.24 -2.43 5.83
N MET A 409 6.94 -3.45 6.36
CA MET A 409 6.56 -4.87 6.18
C MET A 409 6.38 -5.66 7.48
N GLY A 410 6.86 -5.17 8.63
CA GLY A 410 6.55 -5.70 9.97
C GLY A 410 7.05 -7.11 10.31
N MET A 411 7.91 -7.70 9.50
CA MET A 411 8.33 -9.11 9.58
C MET A 411 9.70 -9.27 10.26
N THR A 412 9.79 -10.13 11.27
CA THR A 412 11.10 -10.51 11.83
C THR A 412 11.82 -11.50 10.90
N LEU A 413 13.15 -11.41 10.81
CA LEU A 413 13.94 -12.32 9.95
C LEU A 413 13.77 -13.81 10.31
N PRO A 414 13.72 -14.24 11.59
CA PRO A 414 13.46 -15.63 11.93
C PRO A 414 12.08 -16.11 11.46
N ALA A 415 11.04 -15.27 11.62
CA ALA A 415 9.70 -15.58 11.15
C ALA A 415 9.64 -15.66 9.61
N LEU A 416 10.33 -14.75 8.92
CA LEU A 416 10.46 -14.80 7.47
C LEU A 416 11.11 -16.12 7.01
N VAL A 417 12.25 -16.50 7.60
CA VAL A 417 12.93 -17.76 7.26
C VAL A 417 12.00 -18.96 7.46
N GLN A 418 11.24 -19.00 8.56
CA GLN A 418 10.26 -20.06 8.81
C GLN A 418 9.16 -20.07 7.73
N LYS A 419 8.61 -18.90 7.39
CA LYS A 419 7.54 -18.72 6.41
C LYS A 419 7.96 -19.16 5.00
N LEU A 420 9.15 -18.73 4.55
CA LEU A 420 9.68 -19.14 3.25
C LEU A 420 10.07 -20.63 3.24
N SER A 421 10.58 -21.17 4.35
CA SER A 421 10.91 -22.62 4.45
C SER A 421 9.68 -23.52 4.37
N ALA A 422 8.51 -23.02 4.78
CA ALA A 422 7.23 -23.72 4.69
C ALA A 422 6.58 -23.59 3.29
N THR A 423 7.14 -22.78 2.40
CA THR A 423 6.59 -22.50 1.07
C THR A 423 7.25 -23.39 0.03
N SER A 424 6.46 -24.20 -0.66
CA SER A 424 6.94 -25.38 -1.42
C SER A 424 7.94 -25.10 -2.52
N PHE A 425 7.85 -23.95 -3.20
CA PHE A 425 8.71 -23.63 -4.35
C PHE A 425 10.06 -23.01 -3.97
N TYR A 426 10.21 -22.44 -2.77
CA TYR A 426 11.46 -21.77 -2.40
C TYR A 426 12.67 -22.71 -2.29
N PRO A 427 12.60 -23.90 -1.67
CA PRO A 427 13.75 -24.80 -1.56
C PRO A 427 14.46 -25.05 -2.90
N GLU A 428 13.72 -25.24 -3.99
CA GLU A 428 14.30 -25.43 -5.33
C GLU A 428 14.94 -24.16 -5.88
N LEU A 429 14.33 -22.99 -5.67
CA LEU A 429 14.92 -21.70 -6.06
C LEU A 429 16.22 -21.40 -5.29
N PHE A 430 16.26 -21.68 -3.98
CA PHE A 430 17.48 -21.56 -3.17
C PHE A 430 18.55 -22.57 -3.59
N GLN A 431 18.14 -23.80 -3.95
CA GLN A 431 19.05 -24.80 -4.51
C GLN A 431 19.66 -24.33 -5.83
N ALA A 432 18.87 -23.72 -6.72
CA ALA A 432 19.37 -23.17 -7.98
C ALA A 432 20.30 -21.96 -7.76
N ALA A 433 19.97 -21.06 -6.83
CA ALA A 433 20.72 -19.84 -6.58
C ALA A 433 22.03 -20.07 -5.79
N PHE A 434 22.02 -20.96 -4.79
CA PHE A 434 23.09 -21.10 -3.80
C PHE A 434 23.61 -22.53 -3.63
N GLY A 435 23.14 -23.48 -4.46
CA GLY A 435 23.53 -24.88 -4.37
C GLY A 435 23.01 -25.60 -3.13
N SER A 436 22.03 -25.01 -2.41
CA SER A 436 21.49 -25.57 -1.17
C SER A 436 20.04 -25.12 -0.96
N THR A 437 19.18 -26.06 -0.59
CA THR A 437 17.76 -25.81 -0.24
C THR A 437 17.56 -25.04 1.07
N GLN A 438 18.62 -24.85 1.87
CA GLN A 438 18.50 -24.16 3.16
C GLN A 438 18.21 -22.66 2.94
N ILE A 439 17.18 -22.17 3.60
CA ILE A 439 16.80 -20.75 3.56
C ILE A 439 17.38 -20.05 4.78
N THR A 440 18.06 -18.93 4.56
CA THR A 440 18.63 -18.07 5.61
C THR A 440 18.41 -16.61 5.26
N SER A 441 18.42 -15.72 6.27
CA SER A 441 18.34 -14.27 6.04
C SER A 441 19.48 -13.75 5.15
N ASP A 442 20.69 -14.31 5.29
CA ASP A 442 21.84 -13.99 4.42
C ASP A 442 21.56 -14.34 2.95
N ARG A 443 20.98 -15.52 2.66
CA ARG A 443 20.66 -15.91 1.28
C ARG A 443 19.48 -15.10 0.71
N ILE A 444 18.48 -14.78 1.53
CA ILE A 444 17.38 -13.88 1.15
C ILE A 444 17.93 -12.51 0.76
N SER A 445 18.75 -11.91 1.64
CA SER A 445 19.43 -10.63 1.40
C SER A 445 20.24 -10.64 0.12
N ARG A 446 21.08 -11.66 -0.08
CA ARG A 446 21.92 -11.79 -1.28
C ARG A 446 21.10 -11.87 -2.55
N ALA A 447 20.03 -12.67 -2.56
CA ALA A 447 19.18 -12.83 -3.74
C ALA A 447 18.45 -11.53 -4.10
N LEU A 448 17.81 -10.87 -3.12
CA LEU A 448 17.17 -9.56 -3.32
C LEU A 448 18.17 -8.53 -3.84
N ALA A 449 19.37 -8.46 -3.25
CA ALA A 449 20.41 -7.54 -3.69
C ALA A 449 20.91 -7.84 -5.12
N GLN A 450 20.99 -9.11 -5.53
CA GLN A 450 21.31 -9.47 -6.93
C GLN A 450 20.23 -8.98 -7.90
N PHE A 451 18.95 -9.18 -7.59
CA PHE A 451 17.84 -8.71 -8.43
C PHE A 451 17.84 -7.18 -8.54
N VAL A 452 17.94 -6.48 -7.42
CA VAL A 452 17.94 -5.01 -7.40
C VAL A 452 19.15 -4.43 -8.14
N ARG A 453 20.35 -5.04 -8.06
CA ARG A 453 21.51 -4.62 -8.89
C ARG A 453 21.34 -4.92 -10.38
N SER A 454 20.48 -5.86 -10.74
CA SER A 454 20.23 -6.21 -12.15
C SER A 454 19.32 -5.20 -12.86
N MET A 455 18.66 -4.30 -12.12
CA MET A 455 17.78 -3.24 -12.64
C MET A 455 18.57 -2.12 -13.34
N VAL A 456 19.19 -2.47 -14.46
CA VAL A 456 20.01 -1.55 -15.26
C VAL A 456 19.24 -1.04 -16.47
N SER A 457 19.03 0.28 -16.54
CA SER A 457 18.42 0.99 -17.66
C SER A 457 19.49 1.61 -18.55
N TYR A 458 19.43 1.29 -19.85
CA TYR A 458 20.47 1.63 -20.85
C TYR A 458 19.95 1.68 -22.30
N GLN A 459 18.62 1.69 -22.53
CA GLN A 459 18.01 1.69 -23.86
C GLN A 459 17.05 2.87 -24.09
N SER A 460 17.21 3.95 -23.32
CA SER A 460 16.41 5.16 -23.49
C SER A 460 16.76 5.89 -24.80
N LYS A 461 15.96 6.91 -25.15
CA LYS A 461 16.27 7.77 -26.32
C LYS A 461 17.64 8.43 -26.21
N PHE A 462 18.07 8.79 -24.99
CA PHE A 462 19.43 9.26 -24.72
C PHE A 462 20.50 8.20 -25.05
N ASP A 463 20.25 6.92 -24.74
CA ASP A 463 21.21 5.84 -25.06
C ASP A 463 21.34 5.60 -26.56
N GLN A 464 20.28 5.82 -27.34
CA GLN A 464 20.30 5.68 -28.80
C GLN A 464 21.24 6.69 -29.49
N ALA A 465 21.61 7.78 -28.80
CA ALA A 465 22.56 8.76 -29.29
C ALA A 465 24.02 8.34 -29.10
N PHE A 466 24.32 7.18 -28.49
CA PHE A 466 25.70 6.68 -28.42
C PHE A 466 25.98 5.73 -29.57
N ASN A 467 27.17 5.86 -30.18
CA ASN A 467 27.64 4.89 -31.16
C ASN A 467 28.27 3.66 -30.48
N ALA A 468 28.67 2.67 -31.30
CA ALA A 468 29.27 1.42 -30.82
C ALA A 468 30.57 1.60 -30.00
N ASN A 469 31.24 2.75 -30.09
CA ASN A 469 32.45 3.06 -29.32
C ASN A 469 32.16 3.83 -28.01
N GLY A 470 30.88 4.13 -27.72
CA GLY A 470 30.48 4.92 -26.55
C GLY A 470 30.64 6.43 -26.74
N ASN A 471 30.82 6.89 -27.99
CA ASN A 471 30.85 8.31 -28.31
C ASN A 471 29.43 8.82 -28.54
N PHE A 472 29.09 9.93 -27.91
CA PHE A 472 27.79 10.56 -28.02
C PHE A 472 27.67 11.36 -29.33
N ASN A 473 26.57 11.15 -30.05
CA ASN A 473 26.19 11.85 -31.26
C ASN A 473 24.65 12.02 -31.29
N PRO A 474 24.14 13.21 -30.93
CA PRO A 474 22.69 13.45 -30.83
C PRO A 474 22.00 13.63 -32.19
N ASN A 475 22.76 13.80 -33.27
CA ASN A 475 22.22 14.17 -34.59
C ASN A 475 21.25 13.11 -35.12
N GLY A 476 20.02 13.53 -35.40
CA GLY A 476 18.96 12.65 -35.91
C GLY A 476 18.31 11.78 -34.83
N VAL A 477 18.74 11.87 -33.56
CA VAL A 477 18.16 11.15 -32.42
C VAL A 477 17.41 12.12 -31.51
N LEU A 478 18.09 13.18 -31.05
CA LEU A 478 17.49 14.23 -30.22
C LEU A 478 16.89 15.33 -31.09
N THR A 479 15.74 15.85 -30.67
CA THR A 479 15.16 17.07 -31.21
C THR A 479 16.01 18.28 -30.80
N PRO A 480 15.90 19.43 -31.49
CA PRO A 480 16.62 20.64 -31.10
C PRO A 480 16.39 21.07 -29.65
N LEU A 481 15.16 20.89 -29.12
CA LEU A 481 14.82 21.25 -27.75
C LEU A 481 15.47 20.30 -26.72
N GLU A 482 15.45 18.99 -26.99
CA GLU A 482 16.12 17.99 -26.15
C GLU A 482 17.64 18.16 -26.15
N GLU A 483 18.24 18.47 -27.31
CA GLU A 483 19.67 18.73 -27.41
C GLU A 483 20.06 20.04 -26.71
N GLN A 484 19.25 21.09 -26.80
CA GLN A 484 19.43 22.31 -26.02
C GLN A 484 19.41 22.00 -24.51
N GLY A 485 18.46 21.17 -24.07
CA GLY A 485 18.37 20.72 -22.68
C GLY A 485 19.59 19.94 -22.22
N ARG A 486 20.08 19.02 -23.07
CA ARG A 486 21.31 18.26 -22.80
C ARG A 486 22.52 19.18 -22.66
N GLN A 487 22.66 20.16 -23.55
CA GLN A 487 23.76 21.13 -23.50
C GLN A 487 23.73 21.95 -22.21
N LEU A 488 22.54 22.38 -21.76
CA LEU A 488 22.36 23.04 -20.48
C LEU A 488 22.72 22.12 -19.31
N PHE A 489 22.26 20.86 -19.35
CA PHE A 489 22.53 19.88 -18.30
C PHE A 489 24.03 19.60 -18.12
N PHE A 490 24.77 19.44 -19.23
CA PHE A 490 26.21 19.16 -19.29
C PHE A 490 27.06 20.41 -19.58
N SER A 491 26.61 21.57 -19.13
CA SER A 491 27.33 22.84 -19.34
C SER A 491 28.46 23.08 -18.35
N GLY A 492 28.60 22.21 -17.33
CA GLY A 492 29.48 22.43 -16.19
C GLY A 492 29.25 23.80 -15.55
N ASN A 493 30.34 24.45 -15.12
CA ASN A 493 30.27 25.78 -14.49
C ASN A 493 29.78 26.91 -15.42
N ASN A 494 29.61 26.67 -16.73
CA ASN A 494 29.12 27.67 -17.67
C ASN A 494 27.57 27.77 -17.73
N GLY A 495 26.85 26.93 -16.98
CA GLY A 495 25.39 26.93 -16.92
C GLY A 495 24.87 26.26 -15.65
N PRO A 496 23.70 25.57 -15.68
CA PRO A 496 23.08 24.93 -14.53
C PRO A 496 23.99 23.99 -13.71
N ASN A 497 25.05 23.44 -14.32
CA ASN A 497 26.02 22.57 -13.66
C ASN A 497 25.39 21.27 -13.07
N CYS A 498 24.32 20.75 -13.69
CA CYS A 498 23.61 19.57 -13.20
C CYS A 498 24.52 18.33 -13.17
N ASP A 499 25.38 18.22 -14.18
CA ASP A 499 26.34 17.13 -14.38
C ASP A 499 27.46 17.06 -13.34
N SER A 500 27.66 18.12 -12.55
CA SER A 500 28.61 18.10 -11.41
C SER A 500 28.16 17.23 -10.24
N CYS A 501 26.86 16.92 -10.16
CA CYS A 501 26.28 16.02 -9.17
C CYS A 501 25.68 14.78 -9.84
N HIS A 502 25.07 14.94 -11.02
CA HIS A 502 24.43 13.86 -11.76
C HIS A 502 25.38 13.34 -12.84
N GLU A 503 26.39 12.61 -12.41
CA GLU A 503 27.53 12.27 -13.23
C GLU A 503 27.33 10.98 -14.04
N THR A 504 28.19 10.83 -15.05
CA THR A 504 28.22 9.71 -16.00
C THR A 504 26.95 9.56 -16.82
N SER A 505 26.94 8.59 -17.72
CA SER A 505 25.73 8.27 -18.45
C SER A 505 24.65 7.68 -17.52
N VAL A 506 24.97 7.19 -16.32
CA VAL A 506 23.94 6.73 -15.36
C VAL A 506 23.27 7.86 -14.57
N MET A 507 23.75 9.11 -14.64
CA MET A 507 23.15 10.27 -13.97
C MET A 507 22.99 10.07 -12.45
N ALA A 508 23.98 9.43 -11.82
CA ALA A 508 23.96 9.09 -10.40
C ALA A 508 24.87 10.01 -9.60
N LEU A 509 24.49 10.28 -8.35
CA LEU A 509 25.34 11.02 -7.42
C LEU A 509 26.58 10.23 -7.04
N ASP A 510 27.65 10.94 -6.75
CA ASP A 510 28.86 10.42 -6.11
C ASP A 510 28.69 10.30 -4.59
N GLN A 511 27.94 11.23 -3.97
CA GLN A 511 27.74 11.31 -2.53
C GLN A 511 26.45 12.08 -2.17
N PRO A 512 25.98 11.99 -0.90
CA PRO A 512 24.86 12.78 -0.41
C PRO A 512 25.14 14.28 -0.40
N ARG A 513 24.16 15.10 -0.78
CA ARG A 513 24.29 16.55 -0.88
C ARG A 513 23.06 17.26 -0.30
N ASN A 514 23.25 18.46 0.22
CA ASN A 514 22.15 19.35 0.56
C ASN A 514 21.93 20.27 -0.64
N ASN A 515 20.75 20.22 -1.22
CA ASN A 515 20.37 20.99 -2.39
C ASN A 515 19.63 22.30 -2.05
N GLY A 516 19.56 22.66 -0.77
CA GLY A 516 18.84 23.83 -0.26
C GLY A 516 17.33 23.69 -0.35
N LEU A 517 16.79 22.48 -0.23
CA LEU A 517 15.32 22.26 -0.27
C LEU A 517 14.62 22.99 0.89
N ASP A 518 15.22 22.96 2.07
CA ASP A 518 14.74 23.64 3.27
C ASP A 518 15.89 24.42 3.93
N ALA A 519 15.58 25.62 4.42
CA ALA A 519 16.51 26.42 5.23
C ALA A 519 16.68 25.84 6.65
N ASP A 520 15.64 25.20 7.18
CA ASP A 520 15.65 24.49 8.46
C ASP A 520 15.53 22.99 8.21
N THR A 521 16.60 22.26 8.55
CA THR A 521 16.69 20.81 8.34
C THR A 521 16.48 20.03 9.64
N SER A 522 16.09 20.69 10.74
CA SER A 522 15.96 20.05 12.07
C SER A 522 14.98 18.88 12.09
N ALA A 523 13.94 18.91 11.25
CA ALA A 523 12.96 17.83 11.11
C ALA A 523 13.53 16.57 10.42
N ASP A 524 14.41 16.75 9.43
CA ASP A 524 15.10 15.64 8.77
C ASP A 524 16.52 16.05 8.35
N GLN A 525 17.50 15.46 9.03
CA GLN A 525 18.90 15.77 8.84
C GLN A 525 19.55 14.98 7.69
N GLY A 526 18.89 13.95 7.15
CA GLY A 526 19.51 13.01 6.20
C GLY A 526 20.79 12.38 6.78
N THR A 527 21.92 12.50 6.07
CA THR A 527 23.25 12.09 6.58
C THR A 527 23.87 13.12 7.54
N GLY A 528 23.10 14.09 8.02
CA GLY A 528 23.53 15.27 8.77
C GLY A 528 23.53 16.53 7.91
N GLY A 529 22.90 17.61 8.40
CA GLY A 529 22.85 18.92 7.74
C GLY A 529 21.96 18.97 6.50
N GLY A 530 20.89 18.17 6.44
CA GLY A 530 19.96 18.09 5.30
C GLY A 530 20.58 17.50 4.03
N ARG A 531 21.62 16.68 4.18
CA ARG A 531 22.29 16.03 3.04
C ARG A 531 21.63 14.70 2.73
N PHE A 532 21.25 14.50 1.47
CA PHE A 532 20.61 13.28 1.01
C PHE A 532 21.31 12.69 -0.22
N LYS A 533 21.41 11.37 -0.26
CA LYS A 533 21.65 10.62 -1.50
C LYS A 533 20.43 10.79 -2.39
N ALA A 534 20.62 10.97 -3.70
CA ALA A 534 19.53 10.90 -4.67
C ALA A 534 19.67 9.68 -5.60
N PRO A 535 18.57 9.08 -6.06
CA PRO A 535 18.62 8.04 -7.09
C PRO A 535 19.18 8.57 -8.42
N SER A 536 19.52 7.64 -9.32
CA SER A 536 19.76 7.96 -10.73
C SER A 536 18.59 8.76 -11.33
N LEU A 537 18.89 9.71 -12.22
CA LEU A 537 17.88 10.41 -13.03
C LEU A 537 17.37 9.59 -14.23
N ARG A 538 17.85 8.36 -14.41
CA ARG A 538 17.31 7.43 -15.40
C ARG A 538 15.87 7.08 -15.00
N ASN A 539 14.96 7.11 -15.97
CA ASN A 539 13.50 6.99 -15.76
C ASN A 539 12.87 8.07 -14.87
N ILE A 540 13.52 9.23 -14.66
CA ILE A 540 12.98 10.26 -13.76
C ILE A 540 11.61 10.78 -14.19
N ALA A 541 11.32 10.86 -15.49
CA ALA A 541 10.06 11.42 -15.98
C ALA A 541 8.82 10.58 -15.69
N VAL A 542 8.98 9.29 -15.35
CA VAL A 542 7.86 8.39 -15.01
C VAL A 542 7.75 8.11 -13.52
N ARG A 543 8.53 8.83 -12.70
CA ARG A 543 8.71 8.55 -11.27
C ARG A 543 8.47 9.78 -10.41
N ALA A 544 7.40 10.51 -10.73
CA ALA A 544 6.83 11.50 -9.84
C ALA A 544 6.17 10.79 -8.63
N PRO A 545 6.08 11.44 -7.47
CA PRO A 545 6.61 12.77 -7.17
C PRO A 545 8.13 12.78 -6.88
N TYR A 546 8.70 13.95 -6.59
CA TYR A 546 10.15 14.17 -6.51
C TYR A 546 10.61 14.69 -5.15
N MET A 547 11.93 14.55 -4.91
CA MET A 547 12.64 14.78 -3.65
C MET A 547 12.45 13.65 -2.63
N HIS A 548 13.12 13.76 -1.48
CA HIS A 548 13.10 12.74 -0.44
C HIS A 548 11.75 12.64 0.28
N ASP A 549 10.89 13.63 0.12
CA ASP A 549 9.56 13.74 0.73
C ASP A 549 8.43 13.87 -0.31
N GLY A 550 8.76 13.75 -1.61
CA GLY A 550 7.77 13.76 -2.69
C GLY A 550 6.99 15.08 -2.83
N ARG A 551 7.51 16.23 -2.36
CA ARG A 551 6.73 17.48 -2.36
C ARG A 551 6.47 18.10 -3.75
N PHE A 552 7.25 17.73 -4.76
CA PHE A 552 7.08 18.22 -6.12
C PHE A 552 6.39 17.16 -6.98
N ALA A 553 5.30 17.54 -7.64
CA ALA A 553 4.52 16.67 -8.52
C ALA A 553 5.10 16.61 -9.94
N THR A 554 5.84 17.62 -10.39
CA THR A 554 6.33 17.71 -11.79
C THR A 554 7.82 18.02 -11.92
N LEU A 555 8.45 17.56 -13.02
CA LEU A 555 9.81 17.97 -13.35
C LEU A 555 9.95 19.49 -13.53
N ALA A 556 8.90 20.17 -13.99
CA ALA A 556 8.89 21.61 -14.13
C ALA A 556 9.05 22.33 -12.77
N GLU A 557 8.40 21.82 -11.72
CA GLU A 557 8.59 22.31 -10.34
C GLU A 557 10.00 22.05 -9.82
N VAL A 558 10.57 20.88 -10.11
CA VAL A 558 11.97 20.56 -9.76
C VAL A 558 12.94 21.53 -10.43
N ILE A 559 12.77 21.78 -11.73
CA ILE A 559 13.62 22.72 -12.47
C ILE A 559 13.42 24.15 -11.97
N GLU A 560 12.19 24.56 -11.65
CA GLU A 560 11.94 25.88 -11.04
C GLU A 560 12.58 26.02 -9.65
N PHE A 561 12.55 24.96 -8.84
CA PHE A 561 13.25 24.92 -7.56
C PHE A 561 14.75 25.18 -7.72
N TYR A 562 15.42 24.48 -8.63
CA TYR A 562 16.85 24.74 -8.90
C TYR A 562 17.09 26.11 -9.53
N ASN A 563 16.13 26.64 -10.28
CA ASN A 563 16.24 27.95 -10.92
C ASN A 563 16.25 29.10 -9.90
N SER A 564 15.32 29.08 -8.95
CA SER A 564 15.04 30.22 -8.06
C SER A 564 14.78 29.85 -6.58
N GLY A 565 14.45 28.60 -6.28
CA GLY A 565 13.95 28.15 -4.98
C GLY A 565 14.98 27.61 -3.98
N VAL A 566 16.25 27.42 -4.39
CA VAL A 566 17.34 26.96 -3.49
C VAL A 566 17.49 27.92 -2.30
N GLN A 567 17.34 27.41 -1.08
CA GLN A 567 17.47 28.16 0.16
C GLN A 567 18.92 28.29 0.62
N ASP A 568 19.21 29.34 1.38
CA ASP A 568 20.50 29.50 2.05
C ASP A 568 20.61 28.50 3.21
N HIS A 569 21.70 27.75 3.27
CA HIS A 569 21.93 26.75 4.29
C HIS A 569 23.44 26.55 4.55
N PRO A 570 23.90 26.42 5.81
CA PRO A 570 25.34 26.27 6.14
C PRO A 570 26.04 25.03 5.58
N GLN A 571 25.29 24.11 4.98
CA GLN A 571 25.77 22.85 4.39
C GLN A 571 25.38 22.73 2.92
N LEU A 572 24.92 23.83 2.30
CA LEU A 572 24.56 23.85 0.89
C LEU A 572 25.73 23.33 0.03
N ALA A 573 25.41 22.54 -0.99
CA ALA A 573 26.44 22.05 -1.90
C ALA A 573 27.08 23.23 -2.65
N ASN A 574 28.41 23.29 -2.69
CA ASN A 574 29.16 24.41 -3.28
C ASN A 574 28.86 24.65 -4.77
N GLN A 575 28.36 23.63 -5.49
CA GLN A 575 27.92 23.75 -6.89
C GLN A 575 26.65 24.63 -7.03
N LEU A 576 25.90 24.78 -5.94
CA LEU A 576 24.69 25.60 -5.83
C LEU A 576 24.94 26.92 -5.12
N GLU A 577 26.20 27.26 -4.84
CA GLU A 577 26.60 28.52 -4.22
C GLU A 577 27.23 29.47 -5.26
N GLN A 578 27.13 30.76 -4.98
CA GLN A 578 27.93 31.80 -5.60
C GLN A 578 29.26 31.96 -4.86
N ASN A 579 30.22 32.69 -5.44
CA ASN A 579 31.53 32.94 -4.80
C ASN A 579 31.46 33.63 -3.42
N ASN A 580 30.33 34.25 -3.08
CA ASN A 580 30.07 34.88 -1.79
C ASN A 580 29.33 33.96 -0.79
N GLY A 581 29.16 32.67 -1.11
CA GLY A 581 28.48 31.67 -0.28
C GLY A 581 26.95 31.75 -0.30
N GLN A 582 26.36 32.63 -1.10
CA GLN A 582 24.90 32.72 -1.22
C GLN A 582 24.36 31.73 -2.25
N PRO A 583 23.10 31.27 -2.11
CA PRO A 583 22.46 30.42 -3.10
C PRO A 583 22.56 30.99 -4.51
N ARG A 584 22.94 30.14 -5.46
CA ARG A 584 22.95 30.47 -6.87
C ARG A 584 21.51 30.60 -7.37
N ARG A 585 21.29 31.61 -8.22
CA ARG A 585 20.06 31.78 -9.01
C ARG A 585 20.44 31.55 -10.46
N LEU A 586 19.82 30.56 -11.10
CA LEU A 586 20.18 30.18 -12.46
C LEU A 586 19.60 31.17 -13.49
N ASN A 587 18.49 31.82 -13.16
CA ASN A 587 17.78 32.79 -14.01
C ASN A 587 17.50 32.26 -15.42
N LEU A 588 17.16 30.97 -15.50
CA LEU A 588 16.79 30.30 -16.74
C LEU A 588 15.53 30.91 -17.32
N THR A 589 15.55 31.14 -18.63
CA THR A 589 14.36 31.48 -19.39
C THR A 589 13.38 30.31 -19.39
N GLN A 590 12.10 30.57 -19.69
CA GLN A 590 11.11 29.50 -19.79
C GLN A 590 11.51 28.44 -20.83
N GLN A 591 12.06 28.88 -21.96
CA GLN A 591 12.55 27.98 -23.01
C GLN A 591 13.68 27.06 -22.52
N GLU A 592 14.62 27.57 -21.72
CA GLU A 592 15.70 26.74 -21.16
C GLU A 592 15.19 25.73 -20.12
N LYS A 593 14.19 26.12 -19.32
CA LYS A 593 13.51 25.20 -18.39
C LYS A 593 12.78 24.09 -19.15
N ASP A 594 12.03 24.45 -20.18
CA ASP A 594 11.32 23.49 -21.05
C ASP A 594 12.32 22.56 -21.76
N ALA A 595 13.48 23.09 -22.18
CA ALA A 595 14.55 22.32 -22.79
C ALA A 595 15.12 21.28 -21.81
N LEU A 596 15.42 21.66 -20.57
CA LEU A 596 15.88 20.73 -19.53
C LEU A 596 14.85 19.63 -19.25
N VAL A 597 13.56 19.98 -19.13
CA VAL A 597 12.49 18.99 -18.98
C VAL A 597 12.44 18.05 -20.18
N ALA A 598 12.51 18.58 -21.42
CA ALA A 598 12.54 17.77 -22.63
C ALA A 598 13.72 16.78 -22.62
N PHE A 599 14.91 17.23 -22.23
CA PHE A 599 16.07 16.34 -22.08
C PHE A 599 15.86 15.26 -21.02
N LEU A 600 15.33 15.58 -19.84
CA LEU A 600 15.07 14.59 -18.79
C LEU A 600 14.07 13.51 -19.23
N ASN A 601 13.12 13.85 -20.09
CA ASN A 601 12.20 12.87 -20.70
C ASN A 601 12.91 11.87 -21.62
N THR A 602 14.06 12.23 -22.21
CA THR A 602 14.87 11.30 -23.03
C THR A 602 15.53 10.19 -22.21
N LEU A 603 15.54 10.32 -20.88
CA LEU A 603 16.11 9.36 -19.94
C LEU A 603 15.16 8.21 -19.58
N THR A 604 13.93 8.21 -20.10
CA THR A 604 12.96 7.13 -19.92
C THR A 604 13.25 5.96 -20.87
N ASP A 605 13.44 4.79 -20.29
CA ASP A 605 13.69 3.54 -20.99
C ASP A 605 12.42 2.69 -21.00
N ASN A 606 11.65 2.82 -22.09
CA ASN A 606 10.40 2.09 -22.28
C ASN A 606 10.60 0.57 -22.37
N VAL A 607 11.82 0.10 -22.70
CA VAL A 607 12.11 -1.34 -22.69
C VAL A 607 12.24 -1.81 -21.25
N PHE A 608 13.01 -1.09 -20.43
CA PHE A 608 13.23 -1.43 -19.02
C PHE A 608 11.94 -1.50 -18.19
N ILE A 609 11.07 -0.48 -18.30
CA ILE A 609 9.82 -0.42 -17.51
C ILE A 609 8.73 -1.40 -17.98
N ASN A 610 8.95 -2.11 -19.09
CA ASN A 610 8.05 -3.15 -19.61
C ASN A 610 8.75 -4.51 -19.78
N ASP A 611 9.99 -4.66 -19.32
CA ASP A 611 10.77 -5.87 -19.55
C ASP A 611 10.20 -7.02 -18.69
N PRO A 612 9.79 -8.15 -19.29
CA PRO A 612 9.28 -9.30 -18.54
C PRO A 612 10.28 -9.84 -17.53
N LYS A 613 11.59 -9.62 -17.72
CA LYS A 613 12.61 -10.03 -16.75
C LYS A 613 12.52 -9.27 -15.43
N PHE A 614 11.83 -8.13 -15.36
CA PHE A 614 11.62 -7.42 -14.10
C PHE A 614 10.17 -7.38 -13.63
N SER A 615 9.22 -7.90 -14.42
CA SER A 615 7.79 -7.94 -14.09
C SER A 615 7.43 -8.85 -12.93
N ASP A 616 6.19 -8.77 -12.46
CA ASP A 616 5.67 -9.68 -11.43
C ASP A 616 5.67 -11.13 -11.93
N PRO A 617 6.35 -12.09 -11.28
CA PRO A 617 6.30 -13.49 -11.65
C PRO A 617 5.03 -14.21 -11.15
N PHE A 618 4.17 -13.58 -10.36
CA PHE A 618 2.93 -14.16 -9.83
C PHE A 618 1.69 -13.84 -10.67
N GLU A 619 1.79 -12.87 -11.59
CA GLU A 619 0.75 -12.51 -12.55
C GLU A 619 0.91 -13.29 -13.88
N PRO A 620 -0.19 -13.75 -14.52
CA PRO A 620 -0.16 -14.57 -15.74
C PRO A 620 0.39 -13.89 -17.01
#